data_AF-A0A1X0S0W8-F1
#
_entry.id   AF-A0A1X0S0W8-F1
#
_cell.length_a   1.000
_cell.length_b   1.000
_cell.length_c   1.000
_cell.angle_alpha   90.00
_cell.angle_beta   90.00
_cell.angle_gamma   90.00
#
_symmetry.space_group_name_H-M   'P 1'
#
loop_
_entity.id
_entity.type
_entity.pdbx_description
1 polymer ?
#
loop_
_entity_poly.entity_id
_entity_poly.type
_entity_poly.pdbx_seq_one_letter_code
_entity_poly.pdbx_strand_id
1 'polypeptide(L)'
;MAYNASSFDVNRILKSQQLIEDGIQLEASLLQICINVIFSFTVLLIFCIIRPKYPVIYESKRTLCKSETQRPDALGKGWFGWIKPTFNIKDDTLIQYSRLDAFTFIYFVRMLKRLIIIMTIGSMAILLPVNIVTALNTGDWPPASVLGFITTPSFYTSDQSDKSKIWYWCPTIAIWLYSILIVGHMIMASKSFLRLRKKYHMMLTKDSHCIENAVSRTLLLYVNEPSKTTIERDKIKCLVHQFSNIPSQRIATGSYNQHLTYLVQKYTSIVNKLEKSLIAYLSKAKKDQNDDGAAGWCKPIETKSYKETLRHKHRRIGYL
;
A
#
# COMPACT_ATOMS: atom_id res chain seq x y z
N MET A 1 -22.91 24.41 58.25
CA MET A 1 -24.02 24.28 57.27
C MET A 1 -23.74 24.97 55.93
N ALA A 2 -23.10 26.15 55.86
CA ALA A 2 -22.88 26.87 54.60
C ALA A 2 -21.99 26.14 53.56
N TYR A 3 -21.02 25.32 53.99
CA TYR A 3 -20.07 24.64 53.09
C TYR A 3 -20.70 23.53 52.22
N ASN A 4 -21.80 22.93 52.69
CA ASN A 4 -22.52 21.89 51.93
C ASN A 4 -23.46 22.49 50.87
N ALA A 5 -23.96 23.71 51.09
CA ALA A 5 -24.80 24.40 50.11
C ALA A 5 -23.96 24.92 48.92
N SER A 6 -22.78 25.49 49.19
CA SER A 6 -21.89 25.97 48.14
C SER A 6 -21.29 24.84 47.31
N SER A 7 -20.93 23.70 47.91
CA SER A 7 -20.41 22.54 47.17
C SER A 7 -21.48 21.90 46.27
N PHE A 8 -22.74 21.89 46.72
CA PHE A 8 -23.87 21.39 45.93
C PHE A 8 -24.17 22.25 44.69
N ASP A 9 -24.10 23.58 44.82
CA ASP A 9 -24.28 24.49 43.68
C ASP A 9 -23.14 24.40 42.66
N VAL A 10 -21.88 24.28 43.12
CA VAL A 10 -20.72 24.08 42.23
C VAL A 10 -20.85 22.78 41.43
N ASN A 11 -21.24 21.68 42.07
CA ASN A 11 -21.43 20.39 41.38
C ASN A 11 -22.53 20.46 40.31
N ARG A 12 -23.61 21.20 40.57
CA ARG A 12 -24.69 21.41 39.61
C ARG A 12 -24.22 22.21 38.39
N ILE A 13 -23.42 23.26 38.62
CA ILE A 13 -22.84 24.07 37.54
C ILE A 13 -21.89 23.20 36.71
N LEU A 14 -20.99 22.45 37.33
CA LEU A 14 -20.06 21.55 36.62
C LEU A 14 -20.80 20.49 35.79
N LYS A 15 -21.85 19.86 36.33
CA LYS A 15 -22.69 18.89 35.59
C LYS A 15 -23.36 19.55 34.39
N SER A 16 -23.85 20.78 34.52
CA SER A 16 -24.45 21.52 33.40
C SER A 16 -23.43 21.90 32.31
N GLN A 17 -22.21 22.26 32.69
CA GLN A 17 -21.12 22.54 31.73
C GLN A 17 -20.71 21.27 30.98
N GLN A 18 -20.59 20.13 31.68
CA GLN A 18 -20.30 18.84 31.06
C GLN A 18 -21.37 18.42 30.04
N LEU A 19 -22.66 18.63 30.33
CA LEU A 19 -23.74 18.32 29.38
C LEU A 19 -23.66 19.14 28.09
N ILE A 20 -23.30 20.43 28.20
CA ILE A 20 -23.17 21.32 27.06
C ILE A 20 -21.94 20.92 26.22
N GLU A 21 -20.81 20.65 26.87
CA GLU A 21 -19.57 20.21 26.22
C GLU A 21 -19.78 18.88 25.47
N ASP A 22 -20.42 17.89 26.11
CA ASP A 22 -20.74 16.58 25.50
C ASP A 22 -21.64 16.74 24.27
N GLY A 23 -22.63 17.63 24.33
CA GLY A 23 -23.52 17.93 23.22
C GLY A 23 -22.76 18.53 22.03
N ILE A 24 -21.92 19.55 22.28
CA ILE A 24 -21.09 20.18 21.26
C ILE A 24 -20.10 19.16 20.66
N GLN A 25 -19.49 18.32 21.49
CA GLN A 25 -18.53 17.31 21.04
C GLN A 25 -19.17 16.25 20.14
N LEU A 26 -20.41 15.83 20.44
CA LEU A 26 -21.13 14.86 19.62
C LEU A 26 -21.51 15.44 18.26
N GLU A 27 -22.07 16.66 18.23
CA GLU A 27 -22.40 17.37 17.00
C GLU A 27 -21.15 17.58 16.12
N ALA A 28 -20.04 18.02 16.72
CA ALA A 28 -18.77 18.19 16.02
C ALA A 28 -18.24 16.86 15.44
N SER A 29 -18.31 15.77 16.21
CA SER A 29 -17.87 14.44 15.77
C SER A 29 -18.73 13.92 14.62
N LEU A 30 -20.05 14.11 14.67
CA LEU A 30 -20.97 13.72 13.59
C LEU A 30 -20.70 14.53 12.32
N LEU A 31 -20.51 15.84 12.43
CA LEU A 31 -20.12 16.69 11.30
C LEU A 31 -18.81 16.23 10.66
N GLN A 32 -17.79 15.91 11.48
CA GLN A 32 -16.50 15.44 10.98
C GLN A 32 -16.63 14.08 10.24
N ILE A 33 -17.44 13.16 10.76
CA ILE A 33 -17.71 11.88 10.09
C ILE A 33 -18.40 12.14 8.74
N CYS A 34 -19.44 12.97 8.72
CA CYS A 34 -20.17 13.31 7.50
C CYS A 34 -19.25 13.91 6.43
N ILE A 35 -18.44 14.91 6.79
CA ILE A 35 -17.50 15.55 5.86
C ILE A 35 -16.51 14.54 5.29
N ASN A 36 -15.92 13.68 6.13
CA ASN A 36 -14.96 12.68 5.68
C ASN A 36 -15.60 11.62 4.78
N VAL A 37 -16.83 11.20 5.09
CA VAL A 37 -17.59 10.23 4.27
C VAL A 37 -17.91 10.83 2.91
N ILE A 38 -18.42 12.07 2.86
CA ILE A 38 -18.73 12.77 1.61
C ILE A 38 -17.46 12.96 0.78
N PHE A 39 -16.36 13.37 1.41
CA PHE A 39 -15.07 13.55 0.74
C PHE A 39 -14.56 12.22 0.16
N SER A 40 -14.55 11.15 0.96
CA SER A 40 -14.15 9.81 0.53
C SER A 40 -15.01 9.31 -0.64
N PHE A 41 -16.33 9.49 -0.54
CA PHE A 41 -17.27 9.10 -1.59
C PHE A 41 -17.06 9.89 -2.88
N THR A 42 -16.80 11.20 -2.78
CA THR A 42 -16.52 12.07 -3.93
C THR A 42 -15.25 11.62 -4.66
N VAL A 43 -14.17 11.34 -3.92
CA VAL A 43 -12.93 10.79 -4.49
C VAL A 43 -13.17 9.43 -5.14
N LEU A 44 -13.98 8.57 -4.52
CA LEU A 44 -14.36 7.28 -5.07
C LEU A 44 -15.14 7.40 -6.38
N LEU A 45 -16.09 8.34 -6.46
CA LEU A 45 -16.85 8.62 -7.68
C LEU A 45 -15.94 9.11 -8.80
N ILE A 46 -15.05 10.07 -8.50
CA ILE A 46 -14.05 10.58 -9.45
C ILE A 46 -13.18 9.43 -9.96
N PHE A 47 -12.71 8.56 -9.06
CA PHE A 47 -11.94 7.37 -9.44
C PHE A 47 -12.73 6.43 -10.35
N CYS A 48 -14.00 6.15 -10.03
CA CYS A 48 -14.87 5.31 -10.85
C CYS A 48 -15.08 5.85 -12.27
N ILE A 49 -15.08 7.18 -12.45
CA ILE A 49 -15.21 7.84 -13.76
C ILE A 49 -13.87 7.86 -14.52
N ILE A 50 -12.76 8.15 -13.84
CA ILE A 50 -11.43 8.28 -14.48
C ILE A 50 -10.86 6.91 -14.87
N ARG A 51 -11.05 5.88 -14.03
CA ARG A 51 -10.50 4.54 -14.24
C ARG A 51 -10.78 3.96 -15.64
N PRO A 52 -12.02 3.92 -16.15
CA PRO A 52 -12.29 3.37 -17.49
C PRO A 52 -11.73 4.25 -18.63
N LYS A 53 -11.53 5.55 -18.40
CA LYS A 53 -11.03 6.48 -19.41
C LYS A 53 -9.52 6.34 -19.65
N TYR A 54 -8.74 5.92 -18.65
CA TYR A 54 -7.28 5.82 -18.72
C TYR A 54 -6.72 4.43 -18.33
N PRO A 55 -7.06 3.36 -19.05
CA PRO A 55 -6.64 1.99 -18.70
C PRO A 55 -5.11 1.79 -18.74
N VAL A 56 -4.36 2.58 -19.51
CA VAL A 56 -2.89 2.50 -19.54
C VAL A 56 -2.27 2.83 -18.18
N ILE A 57 -2.87 3.78 -17.45
CA ILE A 57 -2.37 4.25 -16.15
C ILE A 57 -2.84 3.30 -15.05
N TYR A 58 -4.15 3.00 -15.02
CA TYR A 58 -4.77 2.22 -13.93
C TYR A 58 -4.68 0.71 -14.12
N GLU A 59 -4.46 0.21 -15.34
CA GLU A 59 -4.28 -1.20 -15.68
C GLU A 59 -2.93 -1.42 -16.40
N SER A 60 -1.88 -0.74 -15.94
CA SER A 60 -0.54 -0.81 -16.55
C SER A 60 0.01 -2.25 -16.58
N LYS A 61 -0.15 -3.00 -15.49
CA LYS A 61 0.24 -4.42 -15.43
C LYS A 61 -0.46 -5.29 -16.47
N ARG A 62 -1.68 -4.92 -16.88
CA ARG A 62 -2.46 -5.63 -17.90
C ARG A 62 -2.11 -5.16 -19.30
N THR A 63 -1.88 -3.86 -19.48
CA THR A 63 -1.66 -3.24 -20.80
C THR A 63 -0.22 -3.38 -21.28
N LEU A 64 0.74 -3.41 -20.35
CA LEU A 64 2.17 -3.54 -20.64
C LEU A 64 2.65 -4.99 -20.67
N CYS A 65 1.82 -5.94 -20.21
CA CYS A 65 2.15 -7.36 -20.30
C CYS A 65 1.98 -7.83 -21.75
N LYS A 66 3.09 -8.20 -22.40
CA LYS A 66 3.10 -8.71 -23.78
C LYS A 66 2.68 -10.17 -23.89
N SER A 67 2.63 -10.91 -22.78
CA SER A 67 2.28 -12.33 -22.74
C SER A 67 0.80 -12.50 -22.40
N GLU A 68 0.05 -13.14 -23.29
CA GLU A 68 -1.39 -13.41 -23.11
C GLU A 68 -1.65 -14.37 -21.93
N THR A 69 -0.71 -15.25 -21.63
CA THR A 69 -0.80 -16.26 -20.55
C THR A 69 -0.62 -15.67 -19.14
N GLN A 70 0.01 -14.50 -19.00
CA GLN A 70 0.27 -13.85 -17.70
C GLN A 70 -0.68 -12.67 -17.41
N ARG A 71 -1.66 -12.43 -18.28
CA ARG A 71 -2.56 -11.29 -18.16
C ARG A 71 -3.61 -11.56 -17.07
N PRO A 72 -3.73 -10.70 -16.05
CA PRO A 72 -4.81 -10.81 -15.07
C PRO A 72 -6.18 -10.70 -15.75
N ASP A 73 -7.18 -11.44 -15.25
CA ASP A 73 -8.55 -11.40 -15.75
C ASP A 73 -9.08 -9.97 -15.86
N ALA A 74 -9.83 -9.70 -16.93
CA ALA A 74 -10.40 -8.38 -17.16
C ALA A 74 -11.38 -8.04 -16.04
N LEU A 75 -11.12 -6.93 -15.34
CA LEU A 75 -12.09 -6.36 -14.41
C LEU A 75 -13.35 -5.95 -15.18
N GLY A 76 -14.52 -6.11 -14.57
CA GLY A 76 -15.79 -5.76 -15.20
C GLY A 76 -15.81 -4.30 -15.69
N LYS A 77 -16.37 -4.07 -16.88
CA LYS A 77 -16.43 -2.75 -17.54
C LYS A 77 -17.32 -1.71 -16.83
N GLY A 78 -18.08 -2.13 -15.80
CA GLY A 78 -18.94 -1.23 -15.02
C GLY A 78 -18.15 -0.35 -14.03
N TRP A 79 -18.73 0.79 -13.64
CA TRP A 79 -18.12 1.75 -12.71
C TRP A 79 -17.75 1.11 -11.35
N PHE A 80 -18.59 0.22 -10.83
CA PHE A 80 -18.33 -0.58 -9.62
C PHE A 80 -17.87 -2.02 -9.92
N GLY A 81 -17.57 -2.33 -11.18
CA GLY A 81 -17.18 -3.68 -11.63
C GLY A 81 -15.84 -4.18 -11.07
N TRP A 82 -15.10 -3.32 -10.36
CA TRP A 82 -13.86 -3.68 -9.68
C TRP A 82 -14.06 -4.14 -8.23
N ILE A 83 -15.16 -3.77 -7.57
CA ILE A 83 -15.30 -4.02 -6.13
C ILE A 83 -15.31 -5.52 -5.82
N LYS A 84 -16.14 -6.28 -6.57
CA LYS A 84 -16.34 -7.72 -6.40
C LYS A 84 -15.06 -8.53 -6.67
N PRO A 85 -14.35 -8.34 -7.79
CA PRO A 85 -13.10 -9.07 -8.01
C PRO A 85 -12.00 -8.71 -6.99
N THR A 86 -11.91 -7.46 -6.51
CA THR A 86 -10.92 -7.08 -5.50
C THR A 86 -11.13 -7.78 -4.16
N PHE A 87 -12.38 -7.97 -3.73
CA PHE A 87 -12.69 -8.68 -2.49
C PHE A 87 -12.61 -10.20 -2.63
N ASN A 88 -12.91 -10.75 -3.81
CA ASN A 88 -13.01 -12.20 -4.02
C ASN A 88 -11.73 -12.85 -4.59
N ILE A 89 -10.67 -12.08 -4.83
CA ILE A 89 -9.42 -12.64 -5.36
C ILE A 89 -8.74 -13.55 -4.34
N LYS A 90 -8.50 -14.80 -4.74
CA LYS A 90 -7.87 -15.83 -3.93
C LYS A 90 -6.41 -15.47 -3.66
N ASP A 91 -5.93 -15.77 -2.47
CA ASP A 91 -4.54 -15.51 -2.07
C ASP A 91 -3.55 -16.24 -3.01
N ASP A 92 -3.88 -17.45 -3.46
CA ASP A 92 -3.05 -18.23 -4.39
C ASP A 92 -2.93 -17.57 -5.78
N THR A 93 -3.99 -16.91 -6.27
CA THR A 93 -3.93 -16.16 -7.53
C THR A 93 -3.20 -14.83 -7.35
N LEU A 94 -3.37 -14.19 -6.19
CA LEU A 94 -2.74 -12.91 -5.90
C LEU A 94 -1.21 -13.03 -5.87
N ILE A 95 -0.69 -14.16 -5.40
CA ILE A 95 0.75 -14.42 -5.29
C ILE A 95 1.44 -14.60 -6.66
N GLN A 96 0.69 -14.97 -7.69
CA GLN A 96 1.21 -15.17 -9.05
C GLN A 96 1.38 -13.83 -9.79
N TYR A 97 0.42 -12.91 -9.62
CA TYR A 97 0.44 -11.61 -10.32
C TYR A 97 1.13 -10.49 -9.53
N SER A 98 1.30 -10.68 -8.22
CA SER A 98 1.91 -9.70 -7.32
C SER A 98 3.27 -10.19 -6.83
N ARG A 99 4.19 -9.24 -6.66
CA ARG A 99 5.42 -9.52 -5.90
C ARG A 99 5.08 -9.86 -4.46
N LEU A 100 5.94 -10.65 -3.80
CA LEU A 100 5.80 -11.07 -2.41
C LEU A 100 5.56 -9.89 -1.45
N ASP A 101 6.22 -8.75 -1.66
CA ASP A 101 6.10 -7.58 -0.80
C ASP A 101 4.69 -6.97 -0.83
N ALA A 102 4.18 -6.66 -2.04
CA ALA A 102 2.82 -6.17 -2.22
C ALA A 102 1.76 -7.19 -1.77
N PHE A 103 2.02 -8.49 -1.94
CA PHE A 103 1.17 -9.55 -1.39
C PHE A 103 1.14 -9.51 0.14
N THR A 104 2.29 -9.33 0.79
CA THR A 104 2.43 -9.25 2.25
C THR A 104 1.62 -8.08 2.80
N PHE A 105 1.68 -6.92 2.16
CA PHE A 105 0.88 -5.76 2.53
C PHE A 105 -0.63 -6.05 2.47
N ILE A 106 -1.13 -6.58 1.35
CA ILE A 106 -2.56 -6.91 1.20
C ILE A 106 -3.00 -7.96 2.22
N TYR A 107 -2.18 -8.99 2.44
CA TYR A 107 -2.45 -10.02 3.42
C TYR A 107 -2.53 -9.45 4.85
N PHE A 108 -1.63 -8.53 5.21
CA PHE A 108 -1.66 -7.84 6.49
C PHE A 108 -2.92 -7.01 6.68
N VAL A 109 -3.34 -6.24 5.67
CA VAL A 109 -4.60 -5.47 5.73
C VAL A 109 -5.81 -6.39 5.87
N ARG A 110 -5.86 -7.51 5.14
CA ARG A 110 -6.94 -8.52 5.26
C ARG A 110 -6.99 -9.16 6.64
N MET A 111 -5.82 -9.40 7.25
CA MET A 111 -5.72 -9.89 8.62
C MET A 111 -6.26 -8.86 9.62
N LEU A 112 -5.79 -7.60 9.54
CA LEU A 112 -6.25 -6.51 10.40
C LEU A 112 -7.77 -6.31 10.30
N LYS A 113 -8.32 -6.32 9.08
CA LYS A 113 -9.77 -6.20 8.86
C LYS A 113 -10.55 -7.29 9.60
N ARG A 114 -10.12 -8.55 9.49
CA ARG A 114 -10.78 -9.68 10.18
C ARG A 114 -10.70 -9.52 11.69
N LEU A 115 -9.55 -9.10 12.22
CA LEU A 115 -9.35 -8.84 13.64
C LEU A 115 -10.28 -7.74 14.13
N ILE A 116 -10.32 -6.58 13.45
CA ILE A 116 -11.19 -5.46 13.83
C ILE A 116 -12.66 -5.90 13.80
N ILE A 117 -13.12 -6.62 12.77
CA ILE A 117 -14.52 -7.09 12.72
C ILE A 117 -14.87 -7.98 13.92
N ILE A 118 -14.01 -8.95 14.25
CA ILE A 118 -14.23 -9.84 15.40
C ILE A 118 -14.26 -9.04 16.71
N MET A 119 -13.35 -8.07 16.87
CA MET A 119 -13.32 -7.20 18.04
C MET A 119 -14.53 -6.28 18.13
N THR A 120 -14.95 -5.68 17.03
CA THR A 120 -16.12 -4.79 17.01
C THR A 120 -17.38 -5.56 17.35
N ILE A 121 -17.58 -6.75 16.76
CA ILE A 121 -18.74 -7.61 17.09
C ILE A 121 -18.68 -8.04 18.55
N GLY A 122 -17.51 -8.47 19.04
CA GLY A 122 -17.32 -8.81 20.46
C GLY A 122 -17.64 -7.65 21.39
N SER A 123 -17.19 -6.44 21.05
CA SER A 123 -17.40 -5.25 21.88
C SER A 123 -18.85 -4.81 21.88
N MET A 124 -19.51 -4.91 20.73
CA MET A 124 -20.94 -4.62 20.61
C MET A 124 -21.79 -5.66 21.37
N ALA A 125 -21.40 -6.93 21.35
CA ALA A 125 -22.16 -8.01 21.96
C ALA A 125 -21.93 -8.16 23.47
N ILE A 126 -20.74 -7.82 23.98
CA ILE A 126 -20.35 -8.05 25.38
C ILE A 126 -20.17 -6.73 26.12
N LEU A 127 -19.33 -5.84 25.60
CA LEU A 127 -18.93 -4.62 26.31
C LEU A 127 -20.06 -3.59 26.37
N LEU A 128 -20.83 -3.46 25.30
CA LEU A 128 -21.97 -2.56 25.23
C LEU A 128 -23.05 -2.90 26.27
N PRO A 129 -23.65 -4.10 26.31
CA PRO A 129 -24.68 -4.42 27.29
C PRO A 129 -24.17 -4.37 28.74
N VAL A 130 -22.91 -4.74 28.99
CA VAL A 130 -22.29 -4.59 30.31
C VAL A 130 -22.28 -3.12 30.74
N ASN A 131 -21.92 -2.20 29.84
CA ASN A 131 -21.91 -0.78 30.16
C ASN A 131 -23.33 -0.28 30.48
N ILE A 132 -24.34 -0.73 29.75
CA ILE A 132 -25.75 -0.40 29.99
C ILE A 132 -26.21 -0.86 31.37
N VAL A 133 -25.97 -2.13 31.69
CA VAL A 133 -26.38 -2.73 32.97
C VAL A 133 -25.68 -2.05 34.13
N THR A 134 -24.41 -1.68 33.96
CA THR A 134 -23.65 -0.94 34.98
C THR A 134 -24.22 0.46 35.21
N ALA A 135 -24.56 1.17 34.12
CA ALA A 135 -25.15 2.50 34.18
C ALA A 135 -26.52 2.49 34.88
N LEU A 136 -27.38 1.51 34.57
CA LEU A 136 -28.70 1.36 35.20
C LEU A 136 -28.64 1.12 36.72
N ASN A 137 -27.61 0.42 37.21
CA ASN A 137 -27.50 0.05 38.63
C ASN A 137 -26.76 1.09 39.50
N THR A 138 -25.92 1.93 38.87
CA THR A 138 -24.94 2.78 39.57
C THR A 138 -25.24 4.28 39.44
N GLY A 139 -25.95 4.74 38.42
CA GLY A 139 -26.15 6.17 38.15
C GLY A 139 -27.58 6.59 37.81
N ASP A 140 -27.77 7.90 37.56
CA ASP A 140 -29.01 8.48 37.06
C ASP A 140 -29.31 7.95 35.65
N TRP A 141 -30.49 7.34 35.46
CA TRP A 141 -31.00 6.95 34.15
C TRP A 141 -32.08 7.94 33.69
N PRO A 142 -32.05 8.42 32.42
CA PRO A 142 -31.08 8.13 31.35
C PRO A 142 -29.75 8.92 31.48
N PRO A 143 -28.64 8.38 30.93
CA PRO A 143 -27.36 9.07 30.95
C PRO A 143 -27.39 10.37 30.12
N ALA A 144 -26.61 11.33 30.61
CA ALA A 144 -26.35 12.67 30.07
C ALA A 144 -26.06 12.73 28.56
N SER A 145 -25.30 11.77 28.03
CA SER A 145 -24.81 11.78 26.65
C SER A 145 -24.65 10.37 26.09
N VAL A 146 -24.84 10.23 24.78
CA VAL A 146 -24.61 8.97 24.04
C VAL A 146 -23.14 8.55 24.11
N LEU A 147 -22.23 9.51 24.28
CA LEU A 147 -20.81 9.25 24.45
C LEU A 147 -20.53 8.53 25.79
N GLY A 148 -21.24 8.88 26.87
CA GLY A 148 -21.14 8.16 28.15
C GLY A 148 -21.53 6.67 28.05
N PHE A 149 -22.38 6.31 27.09
CA PHE A 149 -22.80 4.93 26.84
C PHE A 149 -21.75 4.08 26.12
N ILE A 150 -20.80 4.70 25.40
CA ILE A 150 -19.79 3.96 24.60
C ILE A 150 -18.39 3.98 25.21
N THR A 151 -18.09 4.92 26.12
CA THR A 151 -16.70 5.22 26.53
C THR A 151 -16.35 4.93 28.00
N THR A 152 -17.08 4.02 28.68
CA THR A 152 -16.88 3.54 30.08
C THR A 152 -17.89 4.17 31.07
N PRO A 153 -18.35 3.46 32.13
CA PRO A 153 -19.53 3.82 32.90
C PRO A 153 -19.35 5.14 33.62
N SER A 154 -20.45 5.88 33.70
CA SER A 154 -20.70 7.01 34.57
C SER A 154 -20.46 6.68 36.06
N PHE A 155 -19.23 6.42 36.46
CA PHE A 155 -18.81 6.11 37.83
C PHE A 155 -18.53 7.37 38.67
N TYR A 156 -18.68 8.57 38.10
CA TYR A 156 -18.28 9.82 38.73
C TYR A 156 -19.36 10.46 39.63
N THR A 157 -20.53 9.84 39.81
CA THR A 157 -21.53 10.37 40.76
C THR A 157 -21.23 9.87 42.18
N SER A 158 -20.27 10.55 42.79
CA SER A 158 -20.16 11.06 44.16
C SER A 158 -21.03 10.54 45.33
N ASP A 159 -21.63 9.35 45.32
CA ASP A 159 -22.21 8.79 46.54
C ASP A 159 -21.71 7.36 46.79
N GLN A 160 -20.69 7.34 47.65
CA GLN A 160 -19.97 6.17 48.10
C GLN A 160 -20.81 5.44 49.15
N SER A 161 -21.81 4.68 48.73
CA SER A 161 -22.49 3.72 49.61
C SER A 161 -22.48 2.33 48.98
N ASP A 162 -21.50 1.51 49.36
CA ASP A 162 -21.48 0.03 49.32
C ASP A 162 -21.90 -0.71 48.03
N LYS A 163 -21.97 -0.06 46.87
CA LYS A 163 -22.28 -0.73 45.60
C LYS A 163 -21.02 -1.35 44.97
N SER A 164 -20.84 -2.64 45.28
CA SER A 164 -20.03 -3.68 44.63
C SER A 164 -18.88 -3.24 43.69
N LYS A 165 -17.63 -3.27 44.19
CA LYS A 165 -16.37 -3.14 43.44
C LYS A 165 -16.18 -4.14 42.27
N ILE A 166 -17.13 -5.07 42.09
CA ILE A 166 -17.11 -6.16 41.11
C ILE A 166 -17.22 -5.63 39.67
N TRP A 167 -17.93 -4.51 39.45
CA TRP A 167 -18.13 -3.95 38.10
C TRP A 167 -16.83 -3.48 37.43
N TYR A 168 -15.80 -3.08 38.20
CA TYR A 168 -14.48 -2.69 37.67
C TYR A 168 -13.70 -3.85 37.04
N TRP A 169 -13.99 -5.08 37.48
CA TRP A 169 -13.32 -6.26 36.95
C TRP A 169 -13.81 -6.63 35.55
N CYS A 170 -15.01 -6.22 35.15
CA CYS A 170 -15.57 -6.62 33.85
C CYS A 170 -14.80 -6.02 32.66
N PRO A 171 -14.53 -4.70 32.57
CA PRO A 171 -13.69 -4.14 31.52
C PRO A 171 -12.25 -4.67 31.57
N THR A 172 -11.74 -4.90 32.78
CA THR A 172 -10.39 -5.46 33.00
C THR A 172 -10.28 -6.86 32.39
N ILE A 173 -11.21 -7.77 32.72
CA ILE A 173 -11.25 -9.12 32.16
C ILE A 173 -11.40 -9.08 30.64
N ALA A 174 -12.25 -8.17 30.12
CA ALA A 174 -12.43 -8.00 28.69
C ALA A 174 -11.14 -7.56 27.98
N ILE A 175 -10.34 -6.68 28.57
CA ILE A 175 -9.06 -6.23 27.98
C ILE A 175 -8.05 -7.38 27.90
N TRP A 176 -7.98 -8.22 28.94
CA TRP A 176 -7.12 -9.40 28.95
C TRP A 176 -7.57 -10.44 27.92
N LEU A 177 -8.89 -10.67 27.82
CA LEU A 177 -9.47 -11.55 26.81
C LEU A 177 -9.16 -11.06 25.40
N TYR A 178 -9.32 -9.76 25.13
CA TYR A 178 -8.97 -9.17 23.85
C TYR A 178 -7.48 -9.24 23.54
N SER A 179 -6.62 -9.02 24.53
CA SER A 179 -5.17 -9.18 24.36
C SER A 179 -4.81 -10.60 23.91
N ILE A 180 -5.39 -11.62 24.57
CA ILE A 180 -5.20 -13.03 24.19
C ILE A 180 -5.73 -13.29 22.77
N LEU A 181 -6.89 -12.75 22.42
CA LEU A 181 -7.48 -12.90 21.08
C LEU A 181 -6.60 -12.27 20.00
N ILE A 182 -6.06 -11.07 20.24
CA ILE A 182 -5.14 -10.39 19.31
C ILE A 182 -3.90 -11.25 19.09
N VAL A 183 -3.24 -11.68 20.17
CA VAL A 183 -2.03 -12.48 20.10
C VAL A 183 -2.30 -13.80 19.38
N GLY A 184 -3.41 -14.48 19.70
CA GLY A 184 -3.83 -15.72 19.04
C GLY A 184 -4.02 -15.54 17.53
N HIS A 185 -4.80 -14.52 17.12
CA HIS A 185 -5.00 -14.21 15.70
C HIS A 185 -3.70 -13.83 14.99
N MET A 186 -2.82 -13.07 15.64
CA MET A 186 -1.53 -12.66 15.08
C MET A 186 -0.60 -13.87 14.85
N ILE A 187 -0.56 -14.82 15.80
CA ILE A 187 0.22 -16.05 15.66
C ILE A 187 -0.34 -16.92 14.52
N MET A 188 -1.66 -17.10 14.46
CA MET A 188 -2.31 -17.89 13.40
C MET A 188 -2.06 -17.28 12.01
N ALA A 189 -2.17 -15.95 11.91
CA ALA A 189 -1.91 -15.23 10.68
C ALA A 189 -0.43 -15.29 10.27
N SER A 190 0.50 -15.20 11.22
CA SER A 190 1.94 -15.32 10.96
C SER A 190 2.32 -16.72 10.48
N LYS A 191 1.81 -17.77 11.14
CA LYS A 191 2.00 -19.16 10.69
C LYS A 191 1.46 -19.38 9.28
N SER A 192 0.30 -18.81 8.97
CA SER A 192 -0.31 -18.90 7.64
C SER A 192 0.49 -18.13 6.58
N PHE A 193 1.00 -16.95 6.92
CA PHE A 193 1.92 -16.19 6.07
C PHE A 193 3.21 -16.96 5.77
N LEU A 194 3.82 -17.59 6.77
CA LEU A 194 5.01 -18.41 6.58
C LEU A 194 4.75 -19.60 5.63
N ARG A 195 3.59 -20.23 5.71
CA ARG A 195 3.19 -21.30 4.77
C ARG A 195 3.07 -20.77 3.33
N LEU A 196 2.45 -19.61 3.15
CA LEU A 196 2.31 -18.96 1.84
C LEU A 196 3.67 -18.54 1.27
N ARG A 197 4.55 -17.97 2.10
CA ARG A 197 5.92 -17.64 1.70
C ARG A 197 6.70 -18.88 1.27
N LYS A 198 6.60 -20.00 1.99
CA LYS A 198 7.24 -21.26 1.59
C LYS A 198 6.73 -21.74 0.23
N LYS A 199 5.40 -21.72 0.02
CA LYS A 199 4.78 -22.07 -1.27
C LYS A 199 5.27 -21.17 -2.41
N TYR A 200 5.39 -19.85 -2.15
CA TYR A 200 5.93 -18.90 -3.13
C TYR A 200 7.33 -19.29 -3.59
N HIS A 201 8.24 -19.55 -2.65
CA HIS A 201 9.63 -19.93 -2.99
C HIS A 201 9.69 -21.26 -3.75
N MET A 202 8.84 -22.23 -3.38
CA MET A 202 8.71 -23.49 -4.11
C MET A 202 8.21 -23.27 -5.55
N MET A 203 7.22 -22.40 -5.74
CA MET A 203 6.69 -22.06 -7.08
C MET A 203 7.73 -21.32 -7.93
N LEU A 204 8.45 -20.37 -7.33
CA LEU A 204 9.51 -19.59 -7.99
C LEU A 204 10.62 -20.49 -8.55
N THR A 205 10.99 -21.52 -7.77
CA THR A 205 12.02 -22.49 -8.17
C THR A 205 11.57 -23.30 -9.39
N LYS A 206 10.27 -23.53 -9.56
CA LYS A 206 9.69 -24.32 -10.66
C LYS A 206 9.56 -23.51 -11.96
N ASP A 207 9.14 -22.24 -11.89
CA ASP A 207 8.85 -21.40 -13.06
C ASP A 207 10.06 -20.62 -13.61
N SER A 208 11.20 -20.62 -12.91
CA SER A 208 12.55 -20.25 -13.38
C SER A 208 12.63 -19.22 -14.54
N HIS A 209 12.20 -17.98 -14.32
CA HIS A 209 12.71 -16.85 -15.10
C HIS A 209 14.21 -16.64 -14.77
N CYS A 210 15.04 -16.45 -15.79
CA CYS A 210 16.51 -16.47 -15.73
C CYS A 210 17.12 -15.51 -14.68
N ILE A 211 16.40 -14.44 -14.33
CA ILE A 211 16.88 -13.35 -13.49
C ILE A 211 16.83 -13.71 -11.99
N GLU A 212 15.78 -14.37 -11.51
CA GLU A 212 15.64 -14.70 -10.08
C GLU A 212 16.47 -15.92 -9.66
N ASN A 213 16.67 -16.87 -10.58
CA ASN A 213 17.67 -17.94 -10.41
C ASN A 213 19.10 -17.39 -10.32
N ALA A 214 19.38 -16.27 -11.00
CA ALA A 214 20.67 -15.60 -10.84
C ALA A 214 20.78 -14.97 -9.45
N VAL A 215 19.76 -14.23 -8.99
CA VAL A 215 19.77 -13.55 -7.68
C VAL A 215 19.92 -14.54 -6.52
N SER A 216 19.22 -15.68 -6.54
CA SER A 216 19.31 -16.69 -5.47
C SER A 216 20.67 -17.41 -5.42
N ARG A 217 21.42 -17.42 -6.53
CA ARG A 217 22.76 -18.02 -6.65
C ARG A 217 23.89 -17.01 -6.54
N THR A 218 23.59 -15.71 -6.56
CA THR A 218 24.59 -14.65 -6.41
C THR A 218 24.75 -14.28 -4.95
N LEU A 219 25.99 -14.32 -4.48
CA LEU A 219 26.37 -13.82 -3.16
C LEU A 219 27.03 -12.45 -3.33
N LEU A 220 26.49 -11.43 -2.68
CA LEU A 220 27.09 -10.09 -2.66
C LEU A 220 28.14 -10.03 -1.56
N LEU A 221 29.41 -9.89 -1.96
CA LEU A 221 30.52 -9.67 -1.04
C LEU A 221 30.83 -8.18 -1.01
N TYR A 222 30.73 -7.58 0.17
CA TYR A 222 31.21 -6.23 0.40
C TYR A 222 32.67 -6.30 0.85
N VAL A 223 33.57 -5.73 0.06
CA VAL A 223 35.01 -5.62 0.36
C VAL A 223 35.31 -4.14 0.53
N ASN A 224 35.83 -3.75 1.70
CA ASN A 224 36.06 -2.35 2.05
C ASN A 224 37.22 -1.72 1.24
N GLU A 225 38.18 -2.54 0.80
CA GLU A 225 39.34 -2.11 0.03
C GLU A 225 39.61 -3.12 -1.11
N PRO A 226 38.91 -3.02 -2.25
CA PRO A 226 39.25 -3.84 -3.41
C PRO A 226 40.50 -3.23 -4.06
N SER A 227 41.67 -3.85 -3.87
CA SER A 227 42.82 -3.41 -4.66
C SER A 227 42.57 -3.78 -6.12
N LYS A 228 42.88 -2.86 -7.03
CA LYS A 228 42.46 -2.90 -8.44
C LYS A 228 43.09 -4.03 -9.28
N THR A 229 43.75 -4.99 -8.65
CA THR A 229 44.58 -5.99 -9.33
C THR A 229 43.78 -7.25 -9.69
N THR A 230 44.03 -7.80 -10.88
CA THR A 230 43.46 -9.10 -11.30
C THR A 230 43.81 -10.23 -10.32
N ILE A 231 44.93 -10.09 -9.61
CA ILE A 231 45.47 -11.03 -8.62
C ILE A 231 44.50 -11.24 -7.45
N GLU A 232 43.74 -10.22 -7.04
CA GLU A 232 42.75 -10.37 -5.96
C GLU A 232 41.48 -11.09 -6.40
N ARG A 233 41.11 -11.04 -7.69
CA ARG A 233 39.95 -11.79 -8.18
C ARG A 233 40.18 -13.29 -8.05
N ASP A 234 41.38 -13.76 -8.35
CA ASP A 234 41.71 -15.18 -8.24
C ASP A 234 41.93 -15.59 -6.78
N LYS A 235 42.47 -14.72 -5.92
CA LYS A 235 42.47 -14.94 -4.46
C LYS A 235 41.05 -15.04 -3.89
N ILE A 236 40.14 -14.15 -4.28
CA ILE A 236 38.74 -14.18 -3.86
C ILE A 236 38.06 -15.45 -4.37
N LYS A 237 38.34 -15.90 -5.60
CA LYS A 237 37.87 -17.22 -6.08
C LYS A 237 38.39 -18.33 -5.19
N CYS A 238 39.69 -18.38 -4.91
CA CYS A 238 40.28 -19.42 -4.06
C CYS A 238 39.66 -19.42 -2.66
N LEU A 239 39.46 -18.25 -2.04
CA LEU A 239 38.79 -18.13 -0.75
C LEU A 239 37.34 -18.62 -0.79
N VAL A 240 36.55 -18.16 -1.77
CA VAL A 240 35.16 -18.60 -1.93
C VAL A 240 35.08 -20.11 -2.19
N HIS A 241 35.99 -20.67 -2.97
CA HIS A 241 36.08 -22.11 -3.21
C HIS A 241 36.48 -22.88 -1.94
N GLN A 242 37.45 -22.37 -1.17
CA GLN A 242 37.89 -22.97 0.09
C GLN A 242 36.78 -22.98 1.14
N PHE A 243 35.97 -21.92 1.22
CA PHE A 243 34.89 -21.83 2.21
C PHE A 243 33.58 -22.49 1.77
N SER A 244 33.24 -22.48 0.48
CA SER A 244 31.90 -22.91 0.03
C SER A 244 31.83 -24.30 -0.57
N ASN A 245 32.95 -24.98 -0.86
CA ASN A 245 32.99 -26.33 -1.47
C ASN A 245 32.16 -26.48 -2.78
N ILE A 246 31.64 -25.38 -3.34
CA ILE A 246 30.77 -25.30 -4.52
C ILE A 246 31.50 -24.43 -5.56
N PRO A 247 31.55 -24.83 -6.84
CA PRO A 247 32.27 -24.06 -7.85
C PRO A 247 31.59 -22.73 -8.16
N SER A 248 32.35 -21.63 -8.09
CA SER A 248 31.87 -20.30 -8.47
C SER A 248 31.74 -20.18 -10.00
N GLN A 249 30.52 -19.94 -10.51
CA GLN A 249 30.28 -19.87 -11.97
C GLN A 249 30.75 -18.55 -12.60
N ARG A 250 30.49 -17.41 -11.95
CA ARG A 250 30.86 -16.09 -12.46
C ARG A 250 31.02 -15.10 -11.32
N ILE A 251 32.13 -14.37 -11.31
CA ILE A 251 32.36 -13.25 -10.37
C ILE A 251 32.27 -11.95 -11.16
N ALA A 252 31.32 -11.10 -10.78
CA ALA A 252 31.20 -9.75 -11.30
C ALA A 252 31.72 -8.77 -10.25
N THR A 253 32.77 -8.02 -10.58
CA THR A 253 33.30 -6.95 -9.73
C THR A 253 32.65 -5.63 -10.13
N GLY A 254 31.80 -5.08 -9.27
CA GLY A 254 31.29 -3.73 -9.42
C GLY A 254 32.23 -2.73 -8.77
N SER A 255 32.86 -1.85 -9.55
CA SER A 255 33.55 -0.68 -8.99
C SER A 255 32.58 0.50 -9.01
N TYR A 256 32.50 1.22 -7.88
CA TYR A 256 31.72 2.44 -7.83
C TYR A 256 32.41 3.53 -8.65
N ASN A 257 31.82 3.89 -9.79
CA ASN A 257 32.33 4.93 -10.67
C ASN A 257 31.29 6.05 -10.80
N GLN A 258 31.48 7.13 -10.04
CA GLN A 258 30.59 8.30 -10.06
C GLN A 258 30.50 8.94 -11.45
N HIS A 259 31.60 8.99 -12.18
CA HIS A 259 31.65 9.60 -13.51
C HIS A 259 30.82 8.80 -14.52
N LEU A 260 30.86 7.47 -14.47
CA LEU A 260 30.01 6.61 -15.31
C LEU A 260 28.53 6.83 -14.98
N THR A 261 28.17 6.89 -13.70
CA THR A 261 26.78 7.18 -13.28
C THR A 261 26.31 8.53 -13.81
N TYR A 262 27.17 9.57 -13.71
CA TYR A 262 26.89 10.88 -14.28
C TYR A 262 26.70 10.83 -15.80
N LEU A 263 27.55 10.12 -16.53
CA LEU A 263 27.43 9.95 -17.98
C LEU A 263 26.14 9.23 -18.38
N VAL A 264 25.77 8.17 -17.66
CA VAL A 264 24.51 7.43 -17.90
C VAL A 264 23.30 8.34 -17.64
N GLN A 265 23.31 9.13 -16.57
CA GLN A 265 22.25 10.10 -16.28
C GLN A 265 22.18 11.21 -17.33
N LYS A 266 23.34 11.70 -17.80
CA LYS A 266 23.40 12.69 -18.88
C LYS A 266 22.84 12.12 -20.18
N TYR A 267 23.21 10.89 -20.51
CA TYR A 267 22.69 10.18 -21.67
C TYR A 267 21.16 10.02 -21.62
N THR A 268 20.60 9.52 -20.51
CA THR A 268 19.13 9.37 -20.37
C THR A 268 18.40 10.71 -20.42
N SER A 269 18.99 11.78 -19.87
CA SER A 269 18.45 13.14 -19.99
C SER A 269 18.41 13.62 -21.44
N ILE A 270 19.47 13.37 -22.22
CA ILE A 270 19.52 13.72 -23.65
C ILE A 270 18.49 12.92 -24.44
N VAL A 271 18.41 11.61 -24.20
CA VAL A 271 17.42 10.73 -24.85
C VAL A 271 15.99 11.21 -24.56
N ASN A 272 15.67 11.55 -23.31
CA ASN A 272 14.35 12.06 -22.94
C ASN A 272 14.03 13.40 -23.62
N LYS A 273 15.02 14.28 -23.82
CA LYS A 273 14.83 15.54 -24.56
C LYS A 273 14.60 15.28 -26.05
N LEU A 274 15.35 14.35 -26.65
CA LEU A 274 15.19 13.95 -28.04
C LEU A 274 13.83 13.28 -28.28
N GLU A 275 13.40 12.42 -27.36
CA GLU A 275 12.10 11.77 -27.44
C GLU A 275 10.95 12.79 -27.36
N LYS A 276 11.06 13.78 -26.45
CA LYS A 276 10.09 14.88 -26.36
C LYS A 276 10.04 15.72 -27.63
N SER A 277 11.18 16.08 -28.22
CA SER A 277 11.20 16.86 -29.46
C SER A 277 10.69 16.05 -30.65
N LEU A 278 11.01 14.76 -30.72
CA LEU A 278 10.51 13.85 -31.74
C LEU A 278 8.98 13.68 -31.64
N ILE A 279 8.45 13.47 -30.42
CA ILE A 279 6.99 13.37 -30.19
C ILE A 279 6.29 14.67 -30.60
N ALA A 280 6.87 15.83 -30.28
CA ALA A 280 6.32 17.13 -30.68
C ALA A 280 6.34 17.34 -32.21
N TYR A 281 7.38 16.88 -32.88
CA TYR A 281 7.45 16.91 -34.35
C TYR A 281 6.42 15.98 -34.99
N LEU A 282 6.32 14.74 -34.50
CA LEU A 282 5.35 13.76 -35.00
C LEU A 282 3.90 14.20 -34.73
N SER A 283 3.62 14.82 -33.59
CA SER A 283 2.27 15.33 -33.30
C SER A 283 1.90 16.50 -34.21
N LYS A 284 2.86 17.36 -34.57
CA LYS A 284 2.67 18.42 -35.56
C LYS A 284 2.42 17.86 -36.95
N ALA A 285 3.27 16.95 -37.43
CA ALA A 285 3.10 16.31 -38.74
C ALA A 285 1.74 15.59 -38.88
N LYS A 286 1.28 14.93 -37.81
CA LYS A 286 -0.04 14.30 -37.77
C LYS A 286 -1.18 15.32 -37.82
N LYS A 287 -1.02 16.49 -37.18
CA LYS A 287 -2.01 17.56 -37.22
C LYS A 287 -2.12 18.12 -38.64
N ASP A 288 -0.98 18.44 -39.26
CA ASP A 288 -0.92 18.95 -40.62
C ASP A 288 -1.60 17.96 -41.61
N GLN A 289 -1.32 16.65 -41.49
CA GLN A 289 -1.99 15.61 -42.30
C GLN A 289 -3.51 15.50 -42.06
N ASN A 290 -3.99 15.79 -40.84
CA ASN A 290 -5.42 15.74 -40.52
C ASN A 290 -6.16 17.01 -40.98
N ASP A 291 -5.46 18.14 -41.02
CA ASP A 291 -5.95 19.40 -41.56
C ASP A 291 -5.99 19.34 -43.11
N ASP A 292 -4.99 18.71 -43.75
CA ASP A 292 -4.95 18.40 -45.20
C ASP A 292 -5.93 17.29 -45.62
N GLY A 293 -6.41 16.47 -44.68
CA GLY A 293 -7.48 15.48 -44.90
C GLY A 293 -8.89 16.07 -44.81
N ALA A 294 -9.04 17.22 -44.15
CA ALA A 294 -10.29 17.99 -44.05
C ALA A 294 -10.40 19.09 -45.12
N ALA A 295 -9.27 19.60 -45.61
CA ALA A 295 -9.19 20.47 -46.78
C ALA A 295 -8.78 19.65 -47.99
N GLY A 296 -9.73 19.33 -48.88
CA GLY A 296 -9.48 18.55 -50.09
C GLY A 296 -8.24 18.99 -50.86
N TRP A 297 -7.38 18.01 -51.16
CA TRP A 297 -6.32 18.01 -52.17
C TRP A 297 -5.38 19.23 -52.20
N CYS A 298 -4.17 19.07 -51.63
CA CYS A 298 -2.99 19.70 -52.20
C CYS A 298 -1.71 18.86 -52.02
N LYS A 299 -1.17 18.47 -53.19
CA LYS A 299 0.07 17.79 -53.64
C LYS A 299 1.13 17.25 -52.65
N PRO A 300 1.76 16.10 -53.00
CA PRO A 300 2.87 15.52 -52.24
C PRO A 300 4.12 16.38 -52.38
N ILE A 301 4.73 16.73 -51.23
CA ILE A 301 6.05 17.34 -51.19
C ILE A 301 7.08 16.26 -51.51
N GLU A 302 7.77 16.43 -52.64
CA GLU A 302 8.94 15.66 -53.05
C GLU A 302 9.93 15.51 -51.89
N THR A 303 10.12 14.28 -51.41
CA THR A 303 11.28 13.92 -50.59
C THR A 303 12.53 13.92 -51.47
N LYS A 304 13.08 15.10 -51.77
CA LYS A 304 14.42 15.20 -52.35
C LYS A 304 15.48 14.91 -51.29
N SER A 305 16.17 13.80 -51.53
CA SER A 305 17.55 13.47 -51.15
C SER A 305 18.00 13.79 -49.71
N TYR A 306 17.87 12.79 -48.83
CA TYR A 306 18.74 12.63 -47.66
C TYR A 306 19.32 11.21 -47.52
N LYS A 307 19.22 10.40 -48.59
CA LYS A 307 19.78 9.03 -48.67
C LYS A 307 21.21 8.99 -49.21
N GLU A 308 21.75 10.08 -49.74
CA GLU A 308 23.11 10.13 -50.30
C GLU A 308 24.17 10.63 -49.30
N THR A 309 23.81 11.51 -48.36
CA THR A 309 24.78 12.06 -47.39
C THR A 309 25.21 11.06 -46.31
N LEU A 310 24.37 10.06 -46.00
CA LEU A 310 24.72 8.99 -45.04
C LEU A 310 25.54 7.85 -45.69
N ARG A 311 25.51 7.71 -47.02
CA ARG A 311 26.31 6.69 -47.72
C ARG A 311 27.76 7.13 -47.93
N HIS A 312 28.03 8.44 -47.96
CA HIS A 312 29.39 8.98 -48.09
C HIS A 312 30.19 9.07 -46.78
N LYS A 313 29.52 9.07 -45.61
CA LYS A 313 30.21 9.15 -44.31
C LYS A 313 30.53 7.78 -43.69
N HIS A 314 29.92 6.70 -44.18
CA HIS A 314 30.16 5.33 -43.69
C HIS A 314 31.32 4.58 -44.37
N ARG A 315 32.02 5.20 -45.33
CA ARG A 315 33.17 4.58 -46.03
C ARG A 315 34.54 5.07 -45.53
N ARG A 316 34.60 5.79 -44.39
CA ARG A 316 35.86 6.38 -43.90
C ARG A 316 36.17 6.17 -42.41
N ILE A 317 35.66 5.11 -41.80
CA ILE A 317 36.14 4.62 -40.49
C ILE A 317 36.17 3.10 -40.52
N GLY A 318 37.27 2.58 -41.07
CA GLY A 318 37.71 1.20 -41.03
C GLY A 318 39.21 1.24 -41.28
N TYR A 319 39.99 0.65 -40.37
CA TYR A 319 41.47 0.61 -40.29
C TYR A 319 42.13 1.83 -39.63
N LEU A 320 42.12 1.83 -38.29
CA LEU A 320 43.33 1.76 -37.44
C LEU A 320 42.92 1.38 -36.01
#